data_AF-A0A151KTV7-F1
#
_entry.id   AF-A0A151KTV7-F1
#
_cell.length_a   1.000
_cell.length_b   1.000
_cell.length_c   1.000
_cell.angle_alpha   90.00
_cell.angle_beta   90.00
_cell.angle_gamma   90.00
#
_symmetry.space_group_name_H-M   'P 1'
#
loop_
_entity.id
_entity.type
_entity.pdbx_description
1 polymer ?
#
loop_
_entity_poly.entity_id
_entity_poly.type
_entity_poly.pdbx_seq_one_letter_code
_entity_poly.pdbx_strand_id
1 'polypeptide(L)'
;MDNIEKYQILMADWASKTLMPHVDRVRAGEEAEFSESQVFNTIFTGFTEIMDTYEALEFSGQLLSVASPRSKKIAKERYVKFVVNTYLQDVYILKERMNTYATKIKRMHERIGRNKLVSQHVDPLFPQIKSSFKGIVDTRGAHVHAKRFTDENLSEATSLALIATHSPEFEHYYNFSVHKVKVEWKNRIRSNNDQTLKLLNLYFGELICVVADNGEVIAP
;
A
#
# COMPACT_ATOMS: atom_id res chain seq x y z
N MET A 1 -3.62 8.81 -19.61
CA MET A 1 -2.49 8.73 -18.68
C MET A 1 -2.89 9.38 -17.37
N ASP A 2 -3.10 8.58 -16.34
CA ASP A 2 -3.33 9.09 -15.00
C ASP A 2 -2.02 9.63 -14.39
N ASN A 3 -2.08 10.25 -13.21
CA ASN A 3 -0.90 10.85 -12.61
C ASN A 3 0.05 9.82 -12.00
N ILE A 4 -0.41 8.60 -11.68
CA ILE A 4 0.48 7.52 -11.24
C ILE A 4 1.38 7.13 -12.40
N GLU A 5 0.81 6.89 -13.57
CA GLU A 5 1.53 6.55 -14.79
C GLU A 5 2.51 7.67 -15.19
N LYS A 6 2.08 8.94 -15.12
CA LYS A 6 2.99 10.08 -15.35
C LYS A 6 4.15 10.11 -14.36
N TYR A 7 3.87 9.89 -13.07
CA TYR A 7 4.91 9.87 -12.03
C TYR A 7 5.88 8.71 -12.26
N GLN A 8 5.37 7.54 -12.60
CA GLN A 8 6.16 6.36 -12.89
C GLN A 8 7.11 6.58 -14.07
N ILE A 9 6.61 7.14 -15.18
CA ILE A 9 7.44 7.47 -16.35
C ILE A 9 8.53 8.47 -15.95
N LEU A 10 8.15 9.56 -15.26
CA LEU A 10 9.09 10.57 -14.77
C LEU A 10 10.19 9.96 -13.88
N MET A 11 9.82 9.07 -12.95
CA MET A 11 10.76 8.40 -12.07
C MET A 11 11.66 7.41 -12.82
N ALA A 12 11.12 6.65 -13.77
CA ALA A 12 11.88 5.70 -14.58
C ALA A 12 12.90 6.41 -15.47
N ASP A 13 12.49 7.49 -16.13
CA ASP A 13 13.37 8.31 -16.97
C ASP A 13 14.50 8.93 -16.13
N TRP A 14 14.16 9.52 -14.98
CA TRP A 14 15.15 10.12 -14.09
C TRP A 14 16.11 9.09 -13.49
N ALA A 15 15.59 7.94 -13.04
CA ALA A 15 16.41 6.88 -12.48
C ALA A 15 17.36 6.30 -13.54
N SER A 16 16.87 6.06 -14.76
CA SER A 16 17.70 5.60 -15.88
C SER A 16 18.85 6.56 -16.17
N LYS A 17 18.57 7.87 -16.25
CA LYS A 17 19.61 8.90 -16.43
C LYS A 17 20.63 8.89 -15.28
N THR A 18 20.16 8.75 -14.05
CA THR A 18 20.99 8.76 -12.84
C THR A 18 21.86 7.50 -12.74
N LEU A 19 21.36 6.36 -13.20
CA LEU A 19 22.04 5.06 -13.17
C LEU A 19 23.00 4.84 -14.36
N MET A 20 22.85 5.60 -15.45
CA MET A 20 23.65 5.40 -16.67
C MET A 20 25.18 5.38 -16.41
N PRO A 21 25.76 6.30 -15.61
CA PRO A 21 27.19 6.26 -15.34
C PRO A 21 27.64 4.96 -14.66
N HIS A 22 26.80 4.39 -13.79
CA HIS A 22 27.07 3.10 -13.16
C HIS A 22 27.00 1.96 -14.17
N VAL A 23 25.98 1.96 -15.04
CA VAL A 23 25.84 0.98 -16.12
C VAL A 23 27.05 0.99 -17.06
N ASP A 24 27.57 2.17 -17.41
CA ASP A 24 28.73 2.30 -18.28
C ASP A 24 30.01 1.74 -17.65
N ARG A 25 30.20 1.94 -16.34
CA ARG A 25 31.32 1.35 -15.58
C ARG A 25 31.25 -0.18 -15.53
N VAL A 26 30.06 -0.73 -15.26
CA VAL A 26 29.84 -2.19 -15.29
C VAL A 26 30.12 -2.75 -16.69
N ARG A 27 29.67 -2.07 -17.75
CA ARG A 27 29.95 -2.46 -19.14
C ARG A 27 31.43 -2.40 -19.50
N ALA A 28 32.20 -1.51 -18.87
CA ALA A 28 33.65 -1.44 -19.01
C ALA A 28 34.40 -2.55 -18.23
N GLY A 29 33.67 -3.42 -17.52
CA GLY A 29 34.26 -4.50 -16.72
C GLY A 29 34.79 -4.05 -15.36
N GLU A 30 34.41 -2.86 -14.90
CA GLU A 30 34.78 -2.37 -13.57
C GLU A 30 33.87 -2.97 -12.49
N GLU A 31 34.45 -3.30 -11.34
CA GLU A 31 33.67 -3.47 -10.12
C GLU A 31 33.09 -2.12 -9.71
N ALA A 32 31.79 -1.95 -9.91
CA ALA A 32 31.05 -0.79 -9.49
C ALA A 32 29.99 -1.23 -8.47
N GLU A 33 30.06 -0.68 -7.26
CA GLU A 33 28.92 -0.72 -6.34
C GLU A 33 28.01 0.46 -6.64
N PHE A 34 26.69 0.20 -6.66
CA PHE A 34 25.73 1.28 -6.73
C PHE A 34 25.60 1.91 -5.34
N SER A 35 26.37 2.97 -5.10
CA SER A 35 26.19 3.85 -3.95
C SER A 35 24.98 4.74 -4.20
N GLU A 36 23.80 4.31 -3.75
CA GLU A 36 22.60 5.13 -3.77
C GLU A 36 22.85 6.47 -3.07
N SER A 37 22.66 7.58 -3.79
CA SER A 37 22.62 8.88 -3.13
C SER A 37 21.37 8.95 -2.24
N GLN A 38 21.48 9.63 -1.10
CA GLN A 38 20.33 9.86 -0.22
C GLN A 38 19.13 10.48 -0.97
N VAL A 39 19.40 11.25 -2.02
CA VAL A 39 18.40 11.88 -2.89
C VAL A 39 17.72 10.84 -3.78
N PHE A 40 18.48 9.94 -4.42
CA PHE A 40 17.92 8.83 -5.18
C PHE A 40 16.96 8.00 -4.34
N ASN A 41 17.39 7.59 -3.15
CA ASN A 41 16.56 6.81 -2.22
C ASN A 41 15.35 7.57 -1.70
N THR A 42 15.50 8.88 -1.53
CA THR A 42 14.39 9.69 -1.08
C THR A 42 13.30 9.76 -2.13
N ILE A 43 13.64 9.95 -3.40
CA ILE A 43 12.70 10.19 -4.49
C ILE A 43 12.20 8.88 -5.11
N PHE A 44 13.12 8.03 -5.60
CA PHE A 44 12.77 6.81 -6.34
C PHE A 44 12.24 5.72 -5.42
N THR A 45 13.02 5.33 -4.41
CA THR A 45 12.64 4.25 -3.48
C THR A 45 11.39 4.62 -2.67
N GLY A 46 11.23 5.91 -2.32
CA GLY A 46 10.01 6.38 -1.66
C GLY A 46 8.74 6.19 -2.50
N PHE A 47 8.83 6.37 -3.82
CA PHE A 47 7.74 6.08 -4.75
C PHE A 47 7.48 4.58 -4.90
N THR A 48 8.53 3.78 -5.16
CA THR A 48 8.36 2.33 -5.38
C THR A 48 7.78 1.64 -4.15
N GLU A 49 8.22 2.00 -2.95
CA GLU A 49 7.67 1.43 -1.71
C GLU A 49 6.17 1.76 -1.53
N ILE A 50 5.69 2.92 -1.99
CA ILE A 50 4.25 3.22 -1.98
C ILE A 50 3.50 2.31 -2.94
N MET A 51 4.02 2.14 -4.17
CA MET A 51 3.39 1.32 -5.19
C MET A 51 3.40 -0.17 -4.82
N ASP A 52 4.51 -0.70 -4.32
CA ASP A 52 4.63 -2.08 -3.83
C ASP A 52 3.61 -2.36 -2.71
N THR A 53 3.38 -1.37 -1.82
CA THR A 53 2.35 -1.51 -0.77
C THR A 53 0.96 -1.55 -1.37
N TYR A 54 0.68 -0.71 -2.37
CA TYR A 54 -0.62 -0.69 -3.04
C TYR A 54 -0.88 -2.00 -3.78
N GLU A 55 0.12 -2.55 -4.48
CA GLU A 55 0.04 -3.87 -5.11
C GLU A 55 -0.22 -4.99 -4.10
N ALA A 56 0.37 -4.91 -2.89
CA ALA A 56 0.07 -5.85 -1.81
C ALA A 56 -1.41 -5.76 -1.33
N LEU A 57 -2.00 -4.56 -1.34
CA LEU A 57 -3.44 -4.38 -1.07
C LEU A 57 -4.30 -5.05 -2.13
N GLU A 58 -3.94 -4.93 -3.40
CA GLU A 58 -4.63 -5.60 -4.50
C GLU A 58 -4.48 -7.12 -4.41
N PHE A 59 -3.28 -7.60 -4.12
CA PHE A 59 -3.00 -9.01 -3.93
C PHE A 59 -3.84 -9.63 -2.81
N SER A 60 -4.02 -8.92 -1.69
CA SER A 60 -4.94 -9.34 -0.62
C SER A 60 -6.38 -9.52 -1.12
N GLY A 61 -6.86 -8.64 -1.99
CA GLY A 61 -8.16 -8.76 -2.65
C GLY A 61 -8.25 -9.98 -3.58
N GLN A 62 -7.18 -10.26 -4.33
CA GLN A 62 -7.08 -11.45 -5.20
C GLN A 62 -7.09 -12.75 -4.38
N LEU A 63 -6.38 -12.79 -3.25
CA LEU A 63 -6.38 -13.94 -2.33
C LEU A 63 -7.79 -14.28 -1.80
N LEU A 64 -8.66 -13.28 -1.65
CA LEU A 64 -10.07 -13.50 -1.28
C LEU A 64 -10.99 -13.74 -2.50
N SER A 65 -10.54 -13.49 -3.73
CA SER A 65 -11.33 -13.72 -4.95
C SER A 65 -11.24 -15.16 -5.47
N VAL A 66 -10.11 -15.84 -5.22
CA VAL A 66 -9.87 -17.23 -5.63
C VAL A 66 -10.51 -18.24 -4.67
N ALA A 67 -10.57 -19.52 -5.03
CA ALA A 67 -11.05 -20.56 -4.12
C ALA A 67 -10.17 -20.65 -2.84
N SER A 68 -10.78 -21.00 -1.70
CA SER A 68 -10.01 -21.20 -0.46
C SER A 68 -9.00 -22.35 -0.63
N PRO A 69 -7.91 -22.38 0.17
CA PRO A 69 -6.90 -23.44 0.05
C PRO A 69 -7.53 -24.83 0.07
N ARG A 70 -7.20 -25.67 -0.91
CA ARG A 70 -7.68 -27.06 -0.99
C ARG A 70 -7.05 -27.96 0.08
N SER A 71 -5.89 -27.55 0.59
CA SER A 71 -5.17 -28.28 1.64
C SER A 71 -5.96 -28.26 2.95
N LYS A 72 -6.25 -29.45 3.49
CA LYS A 72 -6.85 -29.60 4.83
C LYS A 72 -5.94 -29.13 5.96
N LYS A 73 -4.64 -28.86 5.69
CA LYS A 73 -3.70 -28.31 6.68
C LYS A 73 -3.99 -26.84 7.02
N ILE A 74 -4.72 -26.12 6.16
CA ILE A 74 -5.04 -24.71 6.35
C ILE A 74 -6.55 -24.60 6.53
N ALA A 75 -6.98 -24.30 7.75
CA ALA A 75 -8.38 -24.04 8.03
C ALA A 75 -8.87 -22.79 7.28
N LYS A 76 -10.05 -22.86 6.65
CA LYS A 76 -10.50 -21.85 5.69
C LYS A 76 -10.75 -20.49 6.35
N GLU A 77 -11.31 -20.49 7.55
CA GLU A 77 -11.54 -19.31 8.37
C GLU A 77 -10.23 -18.66 8.82
N ARG A 78 -9.22 -19.46 9.18
CA ARG A 78 -7.88 -18.94 9.53
C ARG A 78 -7.22 -18.27 8.34
N TYR A 79 -7.37 -18.83 7.15
CA TYR A 79 -6.89 -18.21 5.91
C TYR A 79 -7.54 -16.85 5.67
N VAL A 80 -8.88 -16.77 5.70
CA VAL A 80 -9.59 -15.49 5.50
C VAL A 80 -9.18 -14.47 6.56
N LYS A 81 -9.14 -14.88 7.83
CA LYS A 81 -8.71 -14.01 8.94
C LYS A 81 -7.28 -13.51 8.75
N PHE A 82 -6.37 -14.36 8.29
CA PHE A 82 -4.99 -13.97 7.99
C PHE A 82 -4.96 -12.88 6.91
N VAL A 83 -5.60 -13.12 5.76
CA VAL A 83 -5.63 -12.16 4.65
C VAL A 83 -6.22 -10.82 5.06
N VAL A 84 -7.33 -10.81 5.81
CA VAL A 84 -7.94 -9.58 6.32
C VAL A 84 -6.99 -8.81 7.26
N ASN A 85 -6.30 -9.51 8.17
CA ASN A 85 -5.36 -8.87 9.08
C ASN A 85 -4.15 -8.28 8.32
N THR A 86 -3.61 -9.01 7.34
CA THR A 86 -2.54 -8.54 6.46
C THR A 86 -2.98 -7.30 5.67
N TYR A 87 -4.16 -7.32 5.06
CA TYR A 87 -4.71 -6.18 4.36
C TYR A 87 -4.79 -4.92 5.26
N LEU A 88 -5.36 -5.04 6.45
CA LEU A 88 -5.47 -3.93 7.40
C LEU A 88 -4.09 -3.44 7.89
N GLN A 89 -3.10 -4.33 7.94
CA GLN A 89 -1.72 -3.98 8.24
C GLN A 89 -1.13 -3.12 7.14
N ASP A 90 -1.28 -3.55 5.88
CA ASP A 90 -0.71 -2.89 4.71
C ASP A 90 -1.38 -1.54 4.44
N VAL A 91 -2.68 -1.39 4.71
CA VAL A 91 -3.36 -0.08 4.58
C VAL A 91 -2.73 0.97 5.50
N TYR A 92 -2.39 0.58 6.74
CA TYR A 92 -1.71 1.48 7.66
C TYR A 92 -0.28 1.77 7.21
N ILE A 93 0.45 0.75 6.74
CA ILE A 93 1.81 0.93 6.21
C ILE A 93 1.78 1.93 5.05
N LEU A 94 0.81 1.82 4.14
CA LEU A 94 0.63 2.74 3.02
C LEU A 94 0.45 4.19 3.51
N LYS A 95 -0.45 4.40 4.48
CA LYS A 95 -0.65 5.73 5.10
C LYS A 95 0.65 6.30 5.68
N GLU A 96 1.42 5.50 6.42
CA GLU A 96 2.68 5.95 7.02
C GLU A 96 3.74 6.23 5.94
N ARG A 97 3.82 5.40 4.88
CA ARG A 97 4.72 5.59 3.74
C ARG A 97 4.40 6.88 2.98
N MET A 98 3.13 7.13 2.68
CA MET A 98 2.68 8.36 2.01
C MET A 98 3.03 9.63 2.83
N ASN A 99 2.80 9.62 4.15
CA ASN A 99 3.16 10.75 5.01
C ASN A 99 4.68 10.95 5.08
N THR A 100 5.43 9.87 5.21
CA THR A 100 6.89 9.90 5.28
C THR A 100 7.48 10.44 3.99
N TYR A 101 7.01 9.95 2.83
CA TYR A 101 7.48 10.38 1.53
C TYR A 101 7.16 11.86 1.28
N ALA A 102 5.92 12.29 1.50
CA ALA A 102 5.52 13.70 1.38
C ALA A 102 6.37 14.61 2.29
N THR A 103 6.65 14.18 3.52
CA THR A 103 7.51 14.92 4.45
C THR A 103 8.94 15.06 3.94
N LYS A 104 9.51 14.00 3.36
CA LYS A 104 10.86 14.04 2.79
C LYS A 104 10.91 14.97 1.56
N ILE A 105 9.94 14.85 0.65
CA ILE A 105 9.81 15.74 -0.52
C ILE A 105 9.68 17.20 -0.07
N LYS A 106 8.77 17.48 0.88
CA LYS A 106 8.62 18.81 1.49
C LYS A 106 9.96 19.38 1.94
N ARG A 107 10.66 18.68 2.84
CA ARG A 107 11.94 19.16 3.42
C ARG A 107 13.01 19.38 2.36
N MET A 108 13.07 18.51 1.37
CA MET A 108 14.05 18.58 0.29
C MET A 108 13.83 19.82 -0.59
N HIS A 109 12.58 20.13 -0.95
CA HIS A 109 12.26 21.28 -1.79
C HIS A 109 12.25 22.62 -1.03
N GLU A 110 11.91 22.63 0.26
CA GLU A 110 12.05 23.82 1.11
C GLU A 110 13.51 24.30 1.21
N ARG A 111 14.47 23.35 1.30
CA ARG A 111 15.91 23.66 1.35
C ARG A 111 16.44 24.39 0.13
N ILE A 112 15.83 24.18 -1.04
CA ILE A 112 16.19 24.88 -2.28
C ILE A 112 15.27 26.07 -2.59
N GLY A 113 14.56 26.58 -1.57
CA GLY A 113 13.77 27.80 -1.68
C GLY A 113 12.38 27.63 -2.31
N ARG A 114 11.92 26.40 -2.59
CA ARG A 114 10.62 26.14 -3.24
C ARG A 114 9.43 26.08 -2.26
N ASN A 115 9.51 26.85 -1.16
CA ASN A 115 8.52 26.85 -0.07
C ASN A 115 7.08 27.11 -0.55
N LYS A 116 6.91 27.97 -1.56
CA LYS A 116 5.58 28.29 -2.12
C LYS A 116 4.94 27.09 -2.83
N LEU A 117 5.72 26.32 -3.59
CA LEU A 117 5.20 25.12 -4.26
C LEU A 117 4.87 24.03 -3.24
N VAL A 118 5.74 23.86 -2.24
CA VAL A 118 5.51 22.91 -1.15
C VAL A 118 4.22 23.23 -0.39
N SER A 119 4.00 24.49 -0.02
CA SER A 119 2.79 24.88 0.72
C SER A 119 1.51 24.77 -0.11
N GLN A 120 1.61 24.95 -1.43
CA GLN A 120 0.48 24.83 -2.35
C GLN A 120 0.10 23.37 -2.64
N HIS A 121 1.09 22.47 -2.75
CA HIS A 121 0.86 21.12 -3.29
C HIS A 121 1.11 19.99 -2.27
N VAL A 122 2.11 20.11 -1.39
CA VAL A 122 2.45 19.03 -0.44
C VAL A 122 1.70 19.17 0.87
N ASP A 123 1.62 20.38 1.42
CA ASP A 123 0.96 20.62 2.72
C ASP A 123 -0.52 20.18 2.75
N PRO A 124 -1.32 20.38 1.69
CA PRO A 124 -2.69 19.87 1.63
C PRO A 124 -2.81 18.34 1.64
N LEU A 125 -1.74 17.59 1.30
CA LEU A 125 -1.79 16.13 1.27
C LEU A 125 -1.92 15.52 2.66
N PHE A 126 -1.29 16.09 3.69
CA PHE A 126 -1.33 15.54 5.06
C PHE A 126 -2.75 15.40 5.63
N PRO A 127 -3.61 16.44 5.62
CA PRO A 127 -4.99 16.29 6.09
C PRO A 127 -5.82 15.36 5.20
N GLN A 128 -5.56 15.30 3.89
CA GLN A 128 -6.25 14.39 2.98
C GLN A 128 -5.89 12.93 3.25
N ILE A 129 -4.61 12.59 3.40
CA ILE A 129 -4.17 11.24 3.80
C ILE A 129 -4.82 10.88 5.14
N LYS A 130 -4.75 11.79 6.13
CA LYS A 130 -5.34 11.54 7.45
C LYS A 130 -6.83 11.23 7.38
N SER A 131 -7.61 12.01 6.61
CA SER A 131 -9.05 11.81 6.50
C SER A 131 -9.41 10.54 5.73
N SER A 132 -8.72 10.24 4.62
CA SER A 132 -8.97 9.05 3.80
C SER A 132 -8.73 7.74 4.56
N PHE A 133 -7.75 7.69 5.46
CA PHE A 133 -7.43 6.47 6.22
C PHE A 133 -8.07 6.42 7.61
N LYS A 134 -8.80 7.46 8.03
CA LYS A 134 -9.36 7.57 9.40
C LYS A 134 -10.19 6.35 9.80
N GLY A 135 -11.14 5.92 8.96
CA GLY A 135 -12.02 4.79 9.29
C GLY A 135 -11.27 3.48 9.53
N ILE A 136 -10.24 3.19 8.72
CA ILE A 136 -9.47 1.94 8.82
C ILE A 136 -8.50 2.02 10.01
N VAL A 137 -7.88 3.18 10.24
CA VAL A 137 -7.01 3.41 11.41
C VAL A 137 -7.80 3.31 12.71
N ASP A 138 -8.98 3.91 12.79
CA ASP A 138 -9.83 3.86 13.98
C ASP A 138 -10.29 2.42 14.26
N THR A 139 -10.68 1.68 13.21
CA THR A 139 -11.02 0.25 13.29
C THR A 139 -9.85 -0.60 13.78
N ARG A 140 -8.63 -0.32 13.30
CA ARG A 140 -7.44 -1.05 13.71
C ARG A 140 -6.98 -0.67 15.13
N GLY A 141 -6.98 0.63 15.45
CA GLY A 141 -6.46 1.20 16.70
C GLY A 141 -7.16 0.65 17.95
N ALA A 142 -8.46 0.36 17.86
CA ALA A 142 -9.21 -0.29 18.93
C ALA A 142 -8.78 -1.75 19.20
N HIS A 143 -8.08 -2.39 18.27
CA HIS A 143 -7.78 -3.82 18.33
C HIS A 143 -6.28 -4.13 18.47
N VAL A 144 -5.36 -3.37 17.84
CA VAL A 144 -3.92 -3.69 17.82
C VAL A 144 -3.24 -3.83 19.19
N HIS A 145 -3.76 -3.20 20.25
CA HIS A 145 -3.14 -3.26 21.57
C HIS A 145 -3.67 -4.39 22.48
N ALA A 146 -4.69 -5.14 22.05
CA ALA A 146 -5.32 -6.18 22.88
C ALA A 146 -5.55 -7.52 22.17
N LYS A 147 -5.84 -7.52 20.86
CA LYS A 147 -6.13 -8.75 20.09
C LYS A 147 -5.99 -8.54 18.59
N ARG A 148 -5.75 -9.62 17.84
CA ARG A 148 -5.86 -9.56 16.36
C ARG A 148 -7.26 -9.08 15.96
N PHE A 149 -7.33 -8.34 14.86
CA PHE A 149 -8.61 -7.84 14.34
C PHE A 149 -9.56 -9.01 14.09
N THR A 150 -10.81 -8.82 14.52
CA THR A 150 -11.93 -9.74 14.29
C THR A 150 -13.20 -8.90 14.26
N ASP A 151 -14.04 -9.13 13.27
CA ASP A 151 -15.42 -8.62 13.27
C ASP A 151 -16.38 -9.76 13.65
N GLU A 152 -17.68 -9.48 13.66
CA GLU A 152 -18.72 -10.45 14.02
C GLU A 152 -18.70 -11.66 13.08
N ASN A 153 -18.61 -11.45 11.77
CA ASN A 153 -18.62 -12.53 10.78
C ASN A 153 -17.35 -13.41 10.84
N LEU A 154 -16.17 -12.82 11.08
CA LEU A 154 -14.93 -13.59 11.32
C LEU A 154 -15.01 -14.39 12.61
N SER A 155 -15.65 -13.83 13.65
CA SER A 155 -15.82 -14.49 14.94
C SER A 155 -16.80 -15.64 14.83
N GLU A 156 -17.93 -15.45 14.13
CA GLU A 156 -18.91 -16.48 13.81
C GLU A 156 -18.27 -17.65 13.05
N ALA A 157 -17.52 -17.37 11.97
CA ALA A 157 -16.84 -18.40 11.19
C ALA A 157 -15.83 -19.20 12.04
N THR A 158 -15.14 -18.53 12.98
CA THR A 158 -14.21 -19.18 13.91
C THR A 158 -14.94 -20.10 14.89
N SER A 159 -16.07 -19.65 15.44
CA SER A 159 -16.90 -20.45 16.36
C SER A 159 -17.50 -21.66 15.65
N LEU A 160 -18.06 -21.48 14.46
CA LEU A 160 -18.62 -22.58 13.66
C LEU A 160 -17.56 -23.59 13.23
N ALA A 161 -16.31 -23.17 12.99
CA ALA A 161 -15.21 -24.08 12.71
C ALA A 161 -14.95 -25.04 13.88
N LEU A 162 -14.98 -24.53 15.11
CA LEU A 162 -14.81 -25.34 16.31
C LEU A 162 -15.98 -26.31 16.50
N ILE A 163 -17.22 -25.84 16.34
CA ILE A 163 -18.41 -26.67 16.49
C ILE A 163 -18.42 -27.78 15.44
N ALA A 164 -18.17 -27.45 14.16
CA ALA A 164 -18.15 -28.42 13.06
C ALA A 164 -17.06 -29.50 13.22
N THR A 165 -16.02 -29.25 14.04
CA THR A 165 -15.01 -30.26 14.37
C THR A 165 -15.58 -31.41 15.22
N HIS A 166 -16.63 -31.13 16.02
CA HIS A 166 -17.24 -32.09 16.94
C HIS A 166 -18.68 -32.49 16.55
N SER A 167 -19.32 -31.70 15.69
CA SER A 167 -20.72 -31.86 15.27
C SER A 167 -20.84 -31.69 13.75
N PRO A 168 -20.70 -32.78 12.96
CA PRO A 168 -20.69 -32.74 11.49
C PRO A 168 -21.90 -32.06 10.85
N GLU A 169 -23.06 -32.05 11.52
CA GLU A 169 -24.27 -31.36 11.09
C GLU A 169 -24.08 -29.83 10.95
N PHE A 170 -23.05 -29.26 11.59
CA PHE A 170 -22.68 -27.85 11.45
C PHE A 170 -21.73 -27.56 10.27
N GLU A 171 -21.25 -28.57 9.53
CA GLU A 171 -20.29 -28.37 8.44
C GLU A 171 -20.84 -27.46 7.33
N HIS A 172 -22.13 -27.58 7.01
CA HIS A 172 -22.77 -26.71 6.03
C HIS A 172 -22.78 -25.24 6.49
N TYR A 173 -23.15 -25.00 7.75
CA TYR A 173 -23.18 -23.66 8.34
C TYR A 173 -21.78 -23.04 8.42
N TYR A 174 -20.77 -23.82 8.80
CA TYR A 174 -19.38 -23.39 8.78
C TYR A 174 -18.93 -22.96 7.37
N ASN A 175 -19.16 -23.81 6.35
CA ASN A 175 -18.78 -23.49 4.98
C ASN A 175 -19.51 -22.24 4.45
N PHE A 176 -20.80 -22.09 4.79
CA PHE A 176 -21.58 -20.90 4.44
C PHE A 176 -21.02 -19.64 5.11
N SER A 177 -20.73 -19.69 6.40
CA SER A 177 -20.17 -18.55 7.15
C SER A 177 -18.81 -18.12 6.59
N VAL A 178 -17.92 -19.08 6.28
CA VAL A 178 -16.64 -18.80 5.61
C VAL A 178 -16.83 -18.15 4.24
N HIS A 179 -17.80 -18.63 3.46
CA HIS A 179 -18.09 -18.04 2.15
C HIS A 179 -18.61 -16.60 2.29
N LYS A 180 -19.56 -16.37 3.20
CA LYS A 180 -20.13 -15.06 3.50
C LYS A 180 -19.05 -14.04 3.86
N VAL A 181 -18.22 -14.33 4.88
CA VAL A 181 -17.18 -13.41 5.33
C VAL A 181 -16.16 -13.12 4.23
N LYS A 182 -15.84 -14.11 3.39
CA LYS A 182 -14.94 -13.94 2.25
C LYS A 182 -15.51 -13.00 1.19
N VAL A 183 -16.78 -13.15 0.84
CA VAL A 183 -17.46 -12.27 -0.15
C VAL A 183 -17.54 -10.84 0.36
N GLU A 184 -17.92 -10.65 1.62
CA GLU A 184 -18.00 -9.33 2.24
C GLU A 184 -16.65 -8.63 2.25
N TRP A 185 -15.60 -9.30 2.73
CA TRP A 185 -14.26 -8.72 2.78
C TRP A 185 -13.67 -8.49 1.39
N LYS A 186 -13.92 -9.37 0.42
CA LYS A 186 -13.55 -9.12 -0.98
C LYS A 186 -14.15 -7.81 -1.49
N ASN A 187 -15.45 -7.58 -1.26
CA ASN A 187 -16.12 -6.37 -1.71
C ASN A 187 -15.61 -5.13 -0.98
N ARG A 188 -15.37 -5.23 0.33
CA ARG A 188 -14.80 -4.15 1.14
C ARG A 188 -13.39 -3.77 0.67
N ILE A 189 -12.51 -4.76 0.49
CA ILE A 189 -11.14 -4.54 -0.02
C ILE A 189 -11.19 -3.88 -1.39
N ARG A 190 -12.01 -4.38 -2.31
CA ARG A 190 -12.17 -3.78 -3.64
C ARG A 190 -12.57 -2.31 -3.55
N SER A 191 -13.65 -2.01 -2.83
CA SER A 191 -14.13 -0.64 -2.67
C SER A 191 -13.08 0.28 -2.05
N ASN A 192 -12.33 -0.22 -1.06
CA ASN A 192 -11.27 0.56 -0.43
C ASN A 192 -10.10 0.79 -1.40
N ASN A 193 -9.65 -0.24 -2.13
CA ASN A 193 -8.56 -0.13 -3.09
C ASN A 193 -8.91 0.84 -4.24
N ASP A 194 -10.17 0.87 -4.69
CA ASP A 194 -10.66 1.84 -5.67
C ASP A 194 -10.55 3.28 -5.15
N GLN A 195 -10.83 3.51 -3.86
CA GLN A 195 -10.68 4.83 -3.23
C GLN A 195 -9.21 5.18 -2.98
N THR A 196 -8.39 4.20 -2.58
CA THR A 196 -6.95 4.36 -2.42
C THR A 196 -6.29 4.74 -3.74
N LEU A 197 -6.70 4.12 -4.86
CA LEU A 197 -6.18 4.46 -6.19
C LEU A 197 -6.46 5.92 -6.54
N LYS A 198 -7.68 6.40 -6.28
CA LYS A 198 -8.05 7.82 -6.50
C LYS A 198 -7.21 8.76 -5.65
N LEU A 199 -6.97 8.40 -4.39
CA LEU A 199 -6.09 9.16 -3.50
C LEU A 199 -4.65 9.18 -4.01
N LEU A 200 -4.10 8.05 -4.44
CA LEU A 200 -2.76 7.96 -5.01
C LEU A 200 -2.63 8.80 -6.29
N ASN A 201 -3.65 8.76 -7.15
CA ASN A 201 -3.68 9.57 -8.37
C ASN A 201 -3.68 11.08 -8.08
N LEU A 202 -4.41 11.53 -7.05
CA LEU A 202 -4.32 12.92 -6.59
C LEU A 202 -2.93 13.20 -5.99
N TYR A 203 -2.49 12.34 -5.08
CA TYR A 203 -1.22 12.47 -4.35
C TYR A 203 -0.03 12.65 -5.29
N PHE A 204 0.12 11.76 -6.28
CA PHE A 204 1.21 11.88 -7.24
C PHE A 204 1.03 13.06 -8.20
N GLY A 205 -0.21 13.45 -8.52
CA GLY A 205 -0.48 14.68 -9.27
C GLY A 205 0.09 15.93 -8.59
N GLU A 206 -0.16 16.07 -7.28
CA GLU A 206 0.40 17.16 -6.49
C GLU A 206 1.93 17.09 -6.36
N LEU A 207 2.48 15.87 -6.21
CA LEU A 207 3.93 15.71 -6.14
C LEU A 207 4.63 16.09 -7.44
N ILE A 208 4.08 15.77 -8.62
CA ILE A 208 4.66 16.16 -9.93
C ILE A 208 4.93 17.67 -9.98
N CYS A 209 3.97 18.48 -9.52
CA CYS A 209 4.09 19.95 -9.50
C CYS A 209 5.27 20.46 -8.68
N VAL A 210 5.81 19.65 -7.77
CA VAL A 210 6.89 20.02 -6.87
C VAL A 210 8.21 19.41 -7.30
N VAL A 211 8.21 18.10 -7.58
CA VAL A 211 9.41 17.32 -7.88
C VAL A 211 9.92 17.52 -9.28
N ALA A 212 9.10 18.01 -10.22
CA ALA A 212 9.49 18.23 -11.59
C ALA A 212 9.39 19.69 -12.04
N ASP A 213 10.23 20.06 -12.99
CA ASP A 213 10.10 21.26 -13.80
C ASP A 213 10.42 20.92 -15.26
N ASN A 214 9.54 21.30 -16.18
CA ASN A 214 9.59 20.93 -17.61
C ASN A 214 9.83 19.44 -17.89
N GLY A 215 9.31 18.55 -17.04
CA GLY A 215 9.45 17.09 -17.19
C GLY A 215 10.77 16.51 -16.66
N GLU A 216 11.61 17.32 -16.00
CA GLU A 216 12.83 16.86 -15.37
C GLU A 216 12.71 16.91 -13.84
N VAL A 217 13.17 15.85 -13.18
CA VAL A 217 13.18 15.78 -11.71
C VAL A 217 14.21 16.75 -11.15
N ILE A 218 13.77 17.60 -10.22
CA ILE A 218 14.63 18.50 -9.46
C ILE A 218 15.13 17.74 -8.23
N ALA A 219 16.39 17.30 -8.31
CA ALA A 219 17.15 16.70 -7.22
C ALA A 219 18.14 17.74 -6.66
N PRO A 220 17.99 18.19 -5.40
CA PRO A 220 18.95 19.09 -4.75
C PRO A 220 20.35 18.52 -4.56
#